data_AF-A0A8T5UPA2-F1
#
_entry.id   AF-A0A8T5UPA2-F1
#
_cell.length_a   1.000
_cell.length_b   1.000
_cell.length_c   1.000
_cell.angle_alpha   90.00
_cell.angle_beta   90.00
_cell.angle_gamma   90.00
#
_symmetry.space_group_name_H-M   'P 1'
#
loop_
_entity.id
_entity.type
_entity.pdbx_description
1 polymer ?
#
loop_
_entity_poly.entity_id
_entity_poly.type
_entity_poly.pdbx_seq_one_letter_code
_entity_poly.pdbx_strand_id
1 'polypeptide(L)' 'MVKEIVAKLNDEKNIIKIENTCTGTFLLLNKEEALKLKTDLNNILELME' A
#
# COMPACT_ATOMS: atom_id res chain seq x y z
N MET A 1 17.27 9.35 -5.94
CA MET A 1 15.90 9.93 -5.88
C MET A 1 14.94 8.78 -5.65
N VAL A 2 14.42 8.62 -4.43
CA VAL A 2 13.36 7.64 -4.16
C VAL A 2 12.05 8.26 -4.64
N LYS A 3 11.42 7.64 -5.65
CA LYS A 3 10.10 8.06 -6.12
C LYS A 3 9.08 7.68 -5.04
N GLU A 4 8.34 8.67 -4.56
CA GLU A 4 7.33 8.51 -3.51
C GLU A 4 6.23 7.54 -3.97
N ILE A 5 5.98 6.48 -3.20
CA ILE A 5 4.85 5.58 -3.44
C ILE A 5 3.60 6.28 -2.91
N VAL A 6 2.76 6.79 -3.82
CA VAL A 6 1.49 7.43 -3.47
C VAL A 6 0.40 6.38 -3.39
N ALA A 7 0.09 5.91 -2.17
CA ALA A 7 -1.07 5.06 -1.92
C ALA A 7 -2.31 5.94 -1.66
N LYS A 8 -3.34 5.84 -2.51
CA LYS A 8 -4.63 6.50 -2.28
C LYS A 8 -5.63 5.45 -1.76
N LEU A 9 -5.94 5.52 -0.46
CA LEU A 9 -7.05 4.75 0.12
C LEU A 9 -8.38 5.35 -0.38
N ASN A 10 -9.29 4.48 -0.83
CA ASN A 10 -10.66 4.85 -1.16
C ASN A 10 -11.59 4.09 -0.22
N ASP A 11 -12.09 4.78 0.81
CA ASP A 11 -12.89 4.19 1.88
C ASP A 11 -14.31 3.80 1.43
N GLU A 12 -14.74 4.25 0.24
CA GLU A 12 -16.03 3.87 -0.37
C GLU A 12 -15.95 2.58 -1.19
N LYS A 13 -14.75 2.03 -1.39
CA LYS A 13 -14.53 0.83 -2.21
C LYS A 13 -13.93 -0.28 -1.37
N ASN A 14 -14.50 -1.48 -1.49
CA ASN A 14 -13.97 -2.71 -0.88
C ASN A 14 -12.55 -3.10 -1.38
N ILE A 15 -11.99 -2.34 -2.33
CA ILE A 15 -10.72 -2.59 -3.00
C ILE A 15 -9.87 -1.31 -2.95
N ILE A 16 -8.66 -1.45 -2.40
CA ILE A 16 -7.61 -0.44 -2.39
C ILE A 16 -6.69 -0.67 -3.59
N LYS A 17 -6.35 0.40 -4.30
CA LYS A 17 -5.47 0.38 -5.46
C LYS A 17 -4.17 1.11 -5.14
N ILE A 18 -3.04 0.41 -5.21
CA ILE A 18 -1.70 0.99 -5.11
C ILE A 18 -1.08 0.96 -6.50
N GLU A 19 -0.62 2.11 -6.98
CA GLU A 19 -0.05 2.26 -8.32
C GLU A 19 1.46 2.47 -8.27
N ASN A 20 2.20 1.70 -9.07
CA ASN A 20 3.59 1.99 -9.38
C ASN A 20 3.66 2.79 -10.67
N THR A 21 3.88 4.10 -10.55
CA THR A 21 3.92 5.03 -11.70
C THR A 21 5.12 4.81 -12.62
N CYS A 22 6.17 4.10 -12.16
CA CYS A 22 7.35 3.80 -12.98
C CYS A 22 7.07 2.68 -13.99
N THR A 23 6.24 1.71 -13.60
CA THR A 23 5.93 0.51 -14.39
C THR A 23 4.49 0.48 -14.90
N GLY A 24 3.63 1.39 -14.44
CA GLY A 24 2.19 1.39 -14.71
C GLY A 24 1.47 0.19 -14.10
N THR A 25 2.09 -0.52 -13.16
CA THR A 25 1.49 -1.71 -12.53
C THR A 25 0.65 -1.33 -11.33
N PHE A 26 -0.36 -2.16 -11.06
CA PHE A 26 -1.31 -1.94 -9.97
C PHE A 26 -1.31 -3.14 -9.03
N LEU A 27 -1.30 -2.87 -7.74
CA LEU A 27 -1.67 -3.82 -6.70
C LEU A 27 -3.10 -3.49 -6.26
N LEU A 28 -3.99 -4.48 -6.35
CA LEU A 28 -5.35 -4.39 -5.87
C LEU A 28 -5.46 -5.23 -4.62
N LEU A 29 -5.94 -4.63 -3.53
CA LEU A 29 -6.09 -5.29 -2.24
C LEU A 29 -7.51 -5.15 -1.78
N ASN A 30 -8.11 -6.21 -1.26
CA ASN A 30 -9.33 -6.08 -0.49
C ASN A 30 -9.04 -5.43 0.89
N LYS A 31 -10.10 -5.09 1.64
CA LYS A 31 -9.97 -4.46 2.95
C LYS A 31 -9.10 -5.24 3.94
N GLU A 32 -9.24 -6.57 3.99
CA GLU A 32 -8.48 -7.42 4.91
C GLU A 32 -7.00 -7.46 4.54
N GLU A 33 -6.70 -7.64 3.25
CA GLU A 33 -5.33 -7.63 2.72
C GLU A 33 -4.65 -6.29 2.96
N ALA A 34 -5.38 -5.17 2.82
CA ALA A 34 -4.85 -3.85 3.08
C ALA A 34 -4.54 -3.60 4.56
N LEU A 35 -5.40 -4.06 5.47
CA LEU A 35 -5.16 -3.97 6.90
C LEU A 35 -3.93 -4.79 7.30
N LYS A 36 -3.81 -6.01 6.77
CA LYS A 36 -2.64 -6.86 7.00
C LYS A 36 -1.36 -6.20 6.48
N LEU A 37 -1.39 -5.67 5.25
CA LEU A 37 -0.25 -4.97 4.66
C LEU A 37 0.20 -3.78 5.51
N LYS A 38 -0.75 -2.99 6.04
CA LYS A 38 -0.45 -1.87 6.93
C LYS A 38 0.26 -2.34 8.21
N THR A 39 -0.24 -3.41 8.84
CA THR A 39 0.40 -3.99 10.03
C THR A 39 1.81 -4.50 9.73
N ASP A 40 1.98 -5.24 8.64
CA ASP A 40 3.28 -5.78 8.24
C ASP A 40 4.29 -4.65 7.97
N LEU A 41 3.88 -3.57 7.30
CA LEU A 41 4.72 -2.40 7.05
C LEU A 41 5.14 -1.68 8.35
N ASN A 42 4.21 -1.52 9.30
CA ASN A 42 4.53 -0.92 10.59
C ASN A 42 5.58 -1.74 11.36
N ASN A 43 5.41 -3.06 11.40
CA ASN A 43 6.38 -3.95 12.05
C ASN A 43 7.77 -3.86 11.40
N ILE A 44 7.83 -3.75 10.07
CA ILE A 44 9.11 -3.60 9.36
C ILE A 44 9.76 -2.26 9.73
N LEU A 45 9.00 -1.17 9.78
CA LEU A 45 9.52 0.14 10.16
C LEU A 45 10.08 0.13 11.59
N GLU A 46 9.38 -0.50 12.53
CA GLU A 46 9.85 -0.66 13.92
C GLU A 46 11.14 -1.50 14.02
N LEU A 47 11.33 -2.48 13.13
CA LEU A 47 12.56 -3.30 13.09
C LEU A 47 13.75 -2.61 12.41
N MET A 48 13.50 -1.52 11.66
CA MET A 48 14.52 -0.73 10.98
C MET A 48 15.07 0.41 11.84
N GLU A 49 14.39 0.75 12.95
CA GLU A 49 14.88 1.65 14.01
C GLU A 49 15.73 0.91 15.06
#